data_AF-A0A380ZTB8-F1
#
_entry.id   AF-A0A380ZTB8-F1
#
_cell.length_a   1.000
_cell.length_b   1.000
_cell.length_c   1.000
_cell.angle_alpha   90.00
_cell.angle_beta   90.00
_cell.angle_gamma   90.00
#
_symmetry.space_group_name_H-M   'P 1'
#
loop_
_entity.id
_entity.type
_entity.pdbx_description
1 polymer ?
#
loop_
_entity_poly.entity_id
_entity_poly.type
_entity_poly.pdbx_seq_one_letter_code
_entity_poly.pdbx_strand_id
1 'polypeptide(L)'
;MIEILKMFALVLLQNASFTMVSRARNSNSLGYNAIASVISNGIWLLVIREVVQNFDRPIMMVAYLIGSVLGSVSMQYISMNFFER
;
A
#
# COMPACT_ATOMS: atom_id res chain seq x y z
N MET A 1 -12.91 -9.41 13.81
CA MET A 1 -13.05 -7.97 13.46
C MET A 1 -11.71 -7.25 13.46
N ILE A 2 -10.88 -7.38 14.50
CA ILE A 2 -9.60 -6.67 14.57
C ILE A 2 -8.61 -7.05 13.44
N GLU A 3 -8.57 -8.33 13.05
CA GLU A 3 -7.73 -8.82 11.94
C GLU A 3 -8.17 -8.24 10.59
N ILE A 4 -9.48 -8.08 10.38
CA ILE A 4 -10.06 -7.50 9.16
C ILE A 4 -9.63 -6.03 9.05
N LEU A 5 -9.75 -5.27 10.13
CA LEU A 5 -9.31 -3.88 10.18
C LEU A 5 -7.79 -3.76 9.99
N LYS A 6 -7.02 -4.66 10.58
CA LYS A 6 -5.57 -4.73 10.42
C LYS A 6 -5.18 -5.00 8.96
N MET A 7 -5.79 -6.01 8.33
CA MET A 7 -5.60 -6.31 6.90
C MET A 7 -5.95 -5.10 6.04
N PHE A 8 -7.12 -4.52 6.25
CA PHE A 8 -7.57 -3.34 5.52
C PHE A 8 -6.58 -2.18 5.64
N ALA A 9 -6.17 -1.83 6.86
CA ALA A 9 -5.26 -0.72 7.10
C ALA A 9 -3.86 -0.97 6.49
N LEU A 10 -3.32 -2.18 6.65
CA LEU A 10 -2.02 -2.54 6.08
C LEU A 10 -2.04 -2.51 4.56
N VAL A 11 -3.08 -3.05 3.92
CA VAL A 11 -3.20 -3.06 2.46
C VAL A 11 -3.42 -1.65 1.91
N LEU A 12 -4.23 -0.83 2.59
CA LEU A 12 -4.42 0.58 2.25
C LEU A 12 -3.08 1.33 2.30
N LEU A 13 -2.31 1.16 3.37
CA LEU A 13 -0.98 1.77 3.52
C LEU A 13 0.03 1.23 2.50
N GLN A 14 -0.01 -0.06 2.19
CA GLN A 14 0.87 -0.67 1.20
C GLN A 14 0.61 -0.07 -0.19
N ASN A 15 -0.65 0.05 -0.59
CA ASN A 15 -1.04 0.60 -1.89
C ASN A 15 -0.72 2.09 -1.98
N ALA A 16 -0.95 2.86 -0.90
CA ALA A 16 -0.53 4.25 -0.83
C ALA A 16 1.01 4.39 -0.94
N SER A 17 1.76 3.54 -0.24
CA SER A 17 3.22 3.56 -0.30
C SER A 17 3.78 3.15 -1.65
N PHE A 18 3.06 2.28 -2.38
CA PHE A 18 3.42 1.90 -3.74
C PHE A 18 3.34 3.08 -4.72
N THR A 19 2.36 3.99 -4.56
CA THR A 19 2.29 5.23 -5.35
C THR A 19 3.55 6.08 -5.16
N MET A 20 4.11 6.13 -3.95
CA MET A 20 5.38 6.84 -3.71
C MET A 20 6.55 6.20 -4.47
N VAL A 21 6.63 4.86 -4.51
CA VAL A 21 7.66 4.15 -5.30
C VAL A 21 7.51 4.43 -6.78
N SER A 22 6.28 4.41 -7.30
CA SER A 22 6.00 4.73 -8.70
C SER A 22 6.54 6.12 -9.07
N ARG A 23 6.32 7.11 -8.21
CA ARG A 23 6.83 8.48 -8.41
C ARG A 23 8.34 8.57 -8.27
N ALA A 24 8.90 7.91 -7.26
CA ALA A 24 10.34 7.92 -7.03
C ALA A 24 11.11 7.32 -8.21
N ARG A 25 10.56 6.29 -8.88
CA ARG A 25 11.11 5.71 -10.11
C ARG A 25 11.06 6.65 -11.31
N ASN A 26 10.09 7.57 -11.35
CA ASN A 26 9.99 8.62 -12.37
C ASN A 26 10.72 9.91 -11.96
N SER A 27 11.48 9.88 -10.86
CA SER A 27 12.30 10.99 -10.40
C SER A 27 13.78 10.74 -10.70
N ASN A 28 14.58 11.81 -10.75
CA ASN A 28 16.04 11.70 -10.88
C ASN A 28 16.77 11.46 -9.54
N SER A 29 16.06 10.97 -8.49
CA SER A 29 16.63 10.80 -7.15
C SER A 29 16.65 9.32 -6.72
N LEU A 30 17.85 8.73 -6.74
CA LEU A 30 18.08 7.38 -6.24
C LEU A 30 17.80 7.26 -4.74
N GLY A 31 18.10 8.31 -3.96
CA GLY A 31 17.83 8.34 -2.51
C GLY A 31 16.34 8.31 -2.20
N TYR A 32 15.53 9.07 -2.94
CA TYR A 32 14.07 9.02 -2.80
C TYR A 32 13.54 7.62 -3.16
N ASN A 33 14.02 7.04 -4.27
CA ASN A 33 13.62 5.70 -4.67
C ASN A 33 14.02 4.62 -3.65
N ALA A 34 15.21 4.73 -3.05
CA ALA A 34 15.66 3.82 -2.01
C ALA A 34 14.73 3.87 -0.78
N ILE A 35 14.46 5.07 -0.26
CA ILE A 35 13.60 5.25 0.92
C ILE A 35 12.17 4.78 0.63
N ALA A 36 11.58 5.21 -0.50
CA ALA A 36 10.23 4.79 -0.90
C ALA A 36 10.14 3.28 -1.06
N SER A 37 11.17 2.65 -1.65
CA SER A 37 11.23 1.21 -1.84
C SER A 37 11.31 0.46 -0.52
N VAL A 38 12.14 0.90 0.44
CA VAL A 38 12.22 0.27 1.77
C VAL A 38 10.87 0.35 2.48
N ILE A 39 10.20 1.50 2.44
CA ILE A 39 8.89 1.68 3.09
C ILE A 39 7.83 0.78 2.44
N SER A 40 7.68 0.82 1.12
CA SER A 40 6.65 0.06 0.42
C SER A 40 6.86 -1.45 0.56
N ASN A 41 8.09 -1.94 0.39
CA ASN A 41 8.39 -3.37 0.53
C ASN A 41 8.31 -3.83 1.99
N GLY A 42 8.70 -2.98 2.94
CA GLY A 42 8.56 -3.26 4.37
C GLY A 42 7.10 -3.48 4.79
N ILE A 43 6.19 -2.61 4.34
CA ILE A 43 4.75 -2.78 4.61
C ILE A 43 4.21 -4.01 3.86
N TRP A 44 4.68 -4.27 2.63
CA TRP A 44 4.29 -5.47 1.89
C TRP A 44 4.63 -6.76 2.63
N LEU A 45 5.78 -6.84 3.30
CA LEU A 45 6.14 -8.00 4.14
C LEU A 45 5.13 -8.22 5.29
N LEU A 46 4.56 -7.15 5.84
CA LEU A 46 3.52 -7.25 6.86
C LEU A 46 2.19 -7.72 6.24
N VAL A 47 1.84 -7.21 5.06
CA VAL A 47 0.64 -7.63 4.32
C VAL A 47 0.70 -9.10 3.95
N ILE A 48 1.81 -9.57 3.35
CA ILE A 48 1.91 -10.97 2.91
C ILE A 48 1.84 -11.94 4.09
N ARG A 49 2.40 -11.57 5.24
CA ARG A 49 2.25 -12.33 6.49
C ARG A 49 0.76 -12.49 6.84
N GLU A 50 0.00 -11.40 6.87
CA GLU A 50 -1.44 -11.46 7.19
C GLU A 50 -2.24 -12.24 6.16
N VAL A 51 -1.89 -12.13 4.87
CA VAL A 51 -2.55 -12.87 3.79
C VAL A 51 -2.32 -14.37 3.94
N VAL A 52 -1.08 -14.79 4.18
CA VAL A 52 -0.74 -16.21 4.34
C VAL A 52 -1.39 -16.80 5.60
N GLN A 53 -1.42 -16.04 6.70
CA GLN A 53 -2.02 -16.50 7.96
C GLN A 53 -3.55 -16.61 7.92
N ASN A 54 -4.21 -15.99 6.95
CA ASN A 54 -5.68 -15.94 6.86
C ASN A 54 -6.21 -16.30 5.46
N PHE A 55 -5.44 -17.07 4.69
CA PHE A 55 -5.73 -17.32 3.27
C PHE A 55 -7.05 -18.07 3.05
N ASP A 56 -7.48 -18.87 4.02
CA ASP A 56 -8.70 -19.66 4.02
C ASP A 56 -9.98 -18.83 4.25
N ARG A 57 -9.86 -17.54 4.58
CA ARG A 57 -10.99 -16.68 5.00
C ARG A 57 -11.39 -15.71 3.89
N PRO A 58 -12.51 -15.94 3.16
CA PRO A 58 -12.92 -15.08 2.06
C PRO A 58 -13.15 -13.62 2.45
N ILE A 59 -13.61 -13.38 3.69
CA ILE A 59 -13.81 -12.02 4.20
C ILE A 59 -12.50 -11.20 4.24
N MET A 60 -11.36 -11.86 4.44
CA MET A 60 -10.05 -11.21 4.43
C MET A 60 -9.62 -10.83 3.02
N MET A 61 -10.00 -11.62 2.01
CA MET A 61 -9.79 -11.30 0.60
C MET A 61 -10.61 -10.06 0.19
N VAL A 62 -11.84 -9.95 0.68
CA VAL A 62 -12.68 -8.75 0.45
C VAL A 62 -12.07 -7.52 1.11
N ALA A 63 -11.62 -7.64 2.36
CA ALA A 63 -10.95 -6.54 3.05
C ALA A 63 -9.66 -6.10 2.35
N TYR A 64 -8.88 -7.06 1.84
CA TYR A 64 -7.71 -6.80 1.00
C TYR A 64 -8.10 -6.05 -0.28
N LEU A 65 -9.10 -6.54 -1.01
CA LEU A 65 -9.53 -5.94 -2.27
C LEU A 65 -9.98 -4.48 -2.08
N ILE A 66 -10.86 -4.23 -1.11
CA ILE A 66 -11.37 -2.89 -0.82
C ILE A 66 -10.23 -1.98 -0.37
N GLY A 67 -9.37 -2.44 0.55
CA GLY A 67 -8.21 -1.68 1.02
C GLY A 67 -7.25 -1.33 -0.11
N SER A 68 -7.03 -2.24 -1.06
CA SER A 68 -6.13 -2.02 -2.19
C SER A 68 -6.66 -0.96 -3.14
N VAL A 69 -7.94 -1.08 -3.55
CA VAL A 69 -8.58 -0.10 -4.42
C VAL A 69 -8.60 1.28 -3.77
N LEU A 70 -9.05 1.36 -2.51
CA LEU A 70 -9.13 2.65 -1.81
C LEU A 70 -7.73 3.26 -1.61
N GLY A 71 -6.75 2.49 -1.18
CA GLY A 71 -5.38 2.97 -0.99
C GLY A 71 -4.77 3.51 -2.29
N SER A 72 -4.94 2.78 -3.40
CA SER A 72 -4.44 3.19 -4.71
C SER A 72 -5.10 4.49 -5.19
N VAL A 73 -6.43 4.54 -5.21
CA VAL A 73 -7.18 5.70 -5.73
C VAL A 73 -6.99 6.93 -4.86
N SER A 74 -7.05 6.77 -3.53
CA SER A 74 -6.93 7.90 -2.59
C SER A 74 -5.54 8.51 -2.66
N MET A 75 -4.49 7.68 -2.66
CA MET A 75 -3.13 8.20 -2.72
C MET A 75 -2.84 8.80 -4.10
N GLN A 76 -3.33 8.20 -5.19
CA GLN A 76 -3.19 8.79 -6.52
C GLN A 76 -3.85 10.18 -6.57
N TYR A 77 -5.07 10.32 -6.05
CA TYR A 77 -5.77 11.59 -5.97
C TYR A 77 -5.00 12.64 -5.15
N ILE A 78 -4.55 12.28 -3.95
CA ILE A 78 -3.72 13.17 -3.11
C ILE A 78 -2.47 13.58 -3.88
N SER A 79 -1.85 12.63 -4.55
CA SER A 79 -0.55 12.86 -5.16
C SER A 79 -0.62 13.78 -6.38
N MET A 80 -1.69 13.68 -7.17
CA MET A 80 -2.00 14.64 -8.23
C MET A 80 -2.32 16.05 -7.70
N ASN A 81 -3.00 16.15 -6.56
CA ASN A 81 -3.48 17.45 -6.06
C ASN A 81 -2.46 18.20 -5.21
N PHE A 82 -1.54 17.51 -4.54
CA PHE A 82 -0.63 18.13 -3.56
C PHE A 82 0.85 18.05 -3.92
N PHE A 83 1.27 17.06 -4.72
CA PHE A 83 2.69 16.83 -5.03
C PHE A 83 3.07 17.16 -6.47
N GLU A 84 2.11 17.24 -7.39
CA GLU A 84 2.31 17.55 -8.81
C GLU A 84 1.89 18.98 -9.20
N ARG A 85 1.69 19.87 -8.21
CA ARG A 85 1.42 21.30 -8.46
C ARG A 85 2.70 22.09 -8.69
#